data_AF-A0A421EAT5-F1
#
_entry.id   AF-A0A421EAT5-F1
#
_cell.length_a   1.000
_cell.length_b   1.000
_cell.length_c   1.000
_cell.angle_alpha   90.00
_cell.angle_beta   90.00
_cell.angle_gamma   90.00
#
_symmetry.space_group_name_H-M   'P 1'
#
loop_
_entity.id
_entity.type
_entity.pdbx_description
1 polymer ?
#
loop_
_entity_poly.entity_id
_entity_poly.type
_entity_poly.pdbx_seq_one_letter_code
_entity_poly.pdbx_strand_id
1 'polypeptide(L)' 'MDILESHAVPNTVDPERWRLEVTGAVAEAVQFTQDELLALPAGEITDDFTCVEGWQAKDLSLE' A
#
# COMPACT_ATOMS: atom_id res chain seq x y z
N MET A 1 -2.36 18.30 -19.23
CA MET A 1 -2.09 18.45 -17.80
C MET A 1 -3.25 17.74 -17.12
N ASP A 2 -2.99 16.50 -16.71
CA ASP A 2 -4.00 15.60 -16.15
C ASP A 2 -4.65 16.21 -14.91
N ILE A 3 -5.96 16.32 -14.97
CA ILE A 3 -6.85 16.69 -13.87
C ILE A 3 -7.17 15.39 -13.13
N LEU A 4 -6.23 14.93 -12.30
CA LEU A 4 -6.48 13.81 -11.41
C LEU A 4 -7.45 14.27 -10.31
N GLU A 5 -8.50 13.49 -10.09
CA GLU A 5 -9.46 13.75 -9.03
C GLU A 5 -8.76 13.63 -7.68
N SER A 6 -8.80 14.70 -6.88
CA SER A 6 -8.16 14.72 -5.57
C SER A 6 -9.12 14.17 -4.54
N HIS A 7 -8.76 13.04 -3.95
CA HIS A 7 -9.45 12.49 -2.79
C HIS A 7 -8.78 12.99 -1.51
N ALA A 8 -9.61 13.26 -0.49
CA ALA A 8 -9.10 13.66 0.82
C ALA A 8 -8.30 12.51 1.43
N VAL A 9 -6.98 12.66 1.47
CA VAL A 9 -6.10 11.78 2.23
C VAL A 9 -6.05 12.31 3.67
N PRO A 10 -6.21 11.46 4.69
CA PRO A 10 -6.04 11.88 6.07
C PRO A 10 -4.68 12.55 6.28
N ASN A 11 -4.66 13.72 6.94
CA ASN A 11 -3.42 14.44 7.21
C ASN A 11 -2.46 13.63 8.10
N THR A 12 -3.00 12.73 8.91
CA THR A 12 -2.25 11.82 9.77
C THR A 12 -2.91 10.46 9.83
N VAL A 13 -2.07 9.43 9.98
CA VAL A 13 -2.46 8.08 10.37
C VAL A 13 -1.70 7.78 11.66
N ASP A 14 -2.38 7.23 12.66
CA ASP A 14 -1.75 6.73 13.88
C ASP A 14 -1.24 5.31 13.62
N PRO A 15 0.07 5.11 13.41
CA PRO A 15 0.58 3.81 13.01
C PRO A 15 0.52 2.77 14.14
N GLU A 16 0.54 3.22 15.41
CA GLU A 16 0.44 2.32 16.57
C GLU A 16 -0.93 1.66 16.66
N ARG A 17 -1.97 2.31 16.11
CA ARG A 17 -3.34 1.78 16.06
C ARG A 17 -3.64 1.01 14.79
N TRP A 18 -2.83 1.16 13.75
CA TRP A 18 -3.07 0.49 12.47
C TRP A 18 -2.81 -1.01 12.55
N ARG A 19 -3.63 -1.81 11.86
CA ARG A 19 -3.50 -3.28 11.78
C ARG A 19 -3.78 -3.77 10.36
N LEU A 20 -2.96 -4.70 9.87
CA LEU A 20 -3.26 -5.51 8.69
C LEU A 20 -3.82 -6.86 9.14
N GLU A 21 -5.02 -7.18 8.70
CA GLU A 21 -5.67 -8.45 9.03
C GLU A 21 -5.72 -9.37 7.80
N VAL A 22 -5.32 -10.63 7.99
CA VAL A 22 -5.47 -11.69 6.99
C VAL A 22 -6.47 -12.70 7.52
N THR A 23 -7.64 -12.73 6.90
CA THR A 23 -8.80 -13.52 7.35
C THR A 23 -9.44 -14.26 6.17
N GLY A 24 -10.55 -14.98 6.41
CA GLY A 24 -11.28 -15.71 5.37
C GLY A 24 -10.87 -17.19 5.30
N ALA A 25 -10.49 -17.66 4.11
CA ALA A 25 -10.16 -19.07 3.85
C ALA A 25 -8.72 -19.42 4.27
N VAL A 26 -8.36 -19.13 5.51
CA VAL A 26 -7.06 -19.43 6.11
C VAL A 26 -7.24 -20.40 7.27
N ALA A 27 -6.23 -21.22 7.54
CA ALA A 27 -6.26 -22.11 8.70
C ALA A 27 -6.23 -21.32 10.02
N GLU A 28 -5.42 -20.26 10.05
CA GLU A 28 -5.28 -19.36 11.19
C GLU A 28 -5.30 -17.92 10.69
N ALA A 29 -6.19 -17.10 11.27
CA ALA A 29 -6.22 -15.67 11.01
C ALA A 29 -5.04 -14.99 11.71
N VAL A 30 -4.41 -14.03 11.03
CA VAL A 30 -3.28 -13.28 11.59
C VAL A 30 -3.52 -11.79 11.47
N GLN A 31 -2.89 -11.04 12.36
CA GLN A 31 -2.91 -9.60 12.40
C GLN A 31 -1.48 -9.09 12.57
N PHE A 32 -1.06 -8.14 11.73
CA PHE A 32 0.23 -7.48 11.82
C PHE A 32 0.07 -6.02 12.27
N THR A 33 0.90 -5.60 13.22
CA THR A 33 1.24 -4.20 13.45
C THR A 33 2.13 -3.68 12.32
N GLN A 34 2.34 -2.35 12.26
CA GLN A 34 3.27 -1.77 11.29
C GLN A 34 4.70 -2.33 11.47
N ASP A 35 5.20 -2.37 12.71
CA ASP A 35 6.55 -2.85 13.01
C ASP A 35 6.75 -4.31 12.61
N GLU A 36 5.76 -5.16 12.88
CA GLU A 36 5.80 -6.58 12.48
C GLU A 36 5.78 -6.75 10.96
N LEU A 37 5.01 -5.93 10.24
CA LEU A 37 4.98 -5.95 8.78
C LEU A 37 6.33 -5.52 8.19
N LEU A 38 6.95 -4.48 8.74
CA LEU A 38 8.26 -3.98 8.29
C LEU A 38 9.42 -4.92 8.66
N ALA A 39 9.25 -5.77 9.67
CA ALA A 39 10.24 -6.77 10.03
C ALA A 39 10.29 -7.97 9.07
N LEU A 40 9.29 -8.14 8.20
CA LEU A 40 9.28 -9.20 7.19
C LEU A 40 10.35 -8.96 6.11
N PRO A 41 10.86 -10.02 5.44
CA PRO A 41 11.78 -9.86 4.33
C PRO A 41 11.17 -8.99 3.22
N ALA A 42 11.82 -7.86 2.95
CA ALA A 42 11.40 -6.95 1.90
C ALA A 42 11.87 -7.44 0.52
N GLY A 43 11.03 -7.21 -0.49
CA GLY A 43 11.37 -7.36 -1.90
C GLY A 43 11.13 -6.05 -2.64
N GLU A 44 11.85 -5.83 -3.73
CA GLU A 44 11.75 -4.62 -4.56
C GLU A 44 11.31 -4.99 -5.98
N ILE A 45 10.43 -4.17 -6.56
CA ILE A 45 9.93 -4.30 -7.94
C ILE A 45 9.88 -2.90 -8.54
N THR A 46 10.37 -2.77 -9.78
CA THR A 46 10.20 -1.58 -10.62
C THR A 46 9.25 -1.94 -11.76
N ASP A 47 8.15 -1.20 -11.90
CA ASP A 47 7.16 -1.39 -12.96
C ASP A 47 6.37 -0.10 -13.22
N ASP A 48 5.62 -0.07 -14.32
CA ASP A 48 4.70 1.00 -14.64
C ASP A 48 3.38 0.87 -13.85
N PHE A 49 2.90 1.96 -13.26
CA PHE A 49 1.56 2.02 -12.67
C PHE A 49 0.57 2.60 -13.69
N THR A 50 -0.32 1.75 -14.21
CA THR A 50 -1.37 2.14 -15.15
C THR A 50 -2.70 2.29 -14.41
N CYS A 51 -3.24 3.50 -14.36
CA CYS A 51 -4.57 3.71 -13.82
C CYS A 51 -5.64 3.35 -14.85
N VAL A 52 -6.74 2.75 -14.38
CA VAL A 52 -7.92 2.43 -15.20
C VAL A 52 -8.54 3.67 -15.87
N GLU A 53 -8.27 4.87 -15.34
CA GLU A 53 -8.72 6.16 -15.89
C GLU A 53 -7.94 6.59 -17.14
N GLY A 54 -6.89 5.85 -17.53
CA GLY A 54 -6.17 6.04 -18.80
C GLY A 54 -4.84 6.79 -18.70
N TRP A 55 -4.41 7.19 -17.50
CA TRP A 55 -3.08 7.75 -17.25
C TRP A 55 -2.10 6.69 -16.73
N GLN A 56 -0.81 6.90 -16.97
CA GLN A 56 0.26 5.98 -16.58
C GLN A 56 1.41 6.74 -15.91
N ALA A 57 1.84 6.27 -14.75
CA ALA A 57 3.11 6.67 -14.13
C ALA A 57 4.17 5.62 -14.47
N LYS A 58 5.30 6.06 -15.04
CA LYS A 58 6.35 5.18 -15.57
C LYS A 58 7.52 5.05 -14.60
N ASP A 59 8.23 3.94 -14.70
CA ASP A 59 9.52 3.69 -14.03
C ASP A 59 9.46 3.95 -12.52
N LEU A 60 8.40 3.48 -11.84
CA LEU A 60 8.26 3.70 -10.41
C LEU A 60 9.23 2.80 -9.63
N SER A 61 10.16 3.43 -8.91
CA SER A 61 11.06 2.81 -7.95
C SER A 61 10.97 3.51 -6.59
N LEU A 62 11.37 2.82 -5.52
CA LEU A 62 11.63 3.47 -4.24
C LEU A 62 12.94 4.27 -4.37
N GLU A 63 12.87 5.60 -4.33
CA GLU A 63 14.07 6.46 -4.18
C GLU A 63 14.67 6.35 -2.77
#